data_AF-T0Z9V6-F1
#
_entry.id   AF-T0Z9V6-F1
#
_cell.length_a   1.000
_cell.length_b   1.000
_cell.length_c   1.000
_cell.angle_alpha   90.00
_cell.angle_beta   90.00
_cell.angle_gamma   90.00
#
_symmetry.space_group_name_H-M   'P 1'
#
loop_
_entity.id
_entity.type
_entity.pdbx_description
1 polymer ?
#
loop_
_entity_poly.entity_id
_entity_poly.type
_entity_poly.pdbx_seq_one_letter_code
_entity_poly.pdbx_strand_id
1 'polypeptide(L)'
;MAKSASDPGGRTAEVRSNPASTVGYRLIGRRLPLVDAALKVTGRAEYTDDLKRPGLLVGRLLKSTQAHARIVEVEVSAARALPGVAAVLTGERFPTPFGVLPMTHDETALAVEKVRHYGEWVAAVAAQDEETCEEAFRRIRVRYEPLPVYDDPEAGQRPVAEKIHARALRDTNIQKEVFQHFGDVPRAFREAYAEVKVQGRFAGVNHGFTEPHCVLAEATPDGRLTVWSATQVPHYLHRALSEVLGLPLHRIRVIKPEVGGGFGGKSDPFPHEIACAALAVETGRAVKLLLDREDVFYVNHGRHPTRNTVRLAANEAGEFTALDVGALLDGGAFSSFGVVTTYYNGVLALGPYRLPAFRYHGVRAYTNHPPSGAMRAHGGTNIRYSLEMAVDALAERLGRDPLALRLQNLLSANTQTVNEFRITSNGARDCLTAVRERSRWKERFRQLPFGEGIGVACGFYISGSNSPIHFTPRFPQCTVHLKVDMDGGGDHPLRGRRHRPGLQDPARPGGGRGPGDPDGPDPGGGGGLRHGPGGPGELLLPGHLHDGQRGQTCRRGAS
;
A
#
# COMPACT_ATOMS: atom_id res chain seq x y z
N MET A 1 37.83 51.89 41.36
CA MET A 1 38.41 50.66 41.94
C MET A 1 38.24 49.54 40.93
N ALA A 2 39.35 49.08 40.38
CA ALA A 2 39.42 47.93 39.51
C ALA A 2 39.25 46.62 40.30
N LYS A 3 38.61 45.61 39.70
CA LYS A 3 39.15 44.26 39.56
C LYS A 3 38.33 43.44 38.56
N SER A 4 39.08 42.82 37.66
CA SER A 4 38.74 41.98 36.51
C SER A 4 38.40 40.53 36.89
N ALA A 5 37.64 39.84 36.04
CA ALA A 5 37.79 38.40 35.68
C ALA A 5 36.81 38.09 34.52
N SER A 6 37.26 38.09 33.25
CA SER A 6 37.76 36.94 32.48
C SER A 6 36.71 35.85 32.19
N ASP A 7 36.19 35.86 30.95
CA ASP A 7 35.72 34.66 30.24
C ASP A 7 36.95 33.84 29.82
N PRO A 8 36.94 32.50 29.98
CA PRO A 8 36.73 31.70 28.77
C PRO A 8 36.00 30.37 29.03
N GLY A 9 35.23 29.91 28.03
CA GLY A 9 35.12 28.48 27.75
C GLY A 9 33.71 27.99 27.47
N GLY A 10 33.37 27.97 26.18
CA GLY A 10 32.24 27.21 25.66
C GLY A 10 32.32 25.75 26.11
N ARG A 11 31.33 25.33 26.90
CA ARG A 11 31.02 23.91 27.09
C ARG A 11 29.95 23.56 26.07
N THR A 12 30.39 22.93 25.00
CA THR A 12 29.56 22.05 24.19
C THR A 12 28.75 21.18 25.13
N ALA A 13 27.43 21.33 25.14
CA ALA A 13 26.55 20.35 25.75
C ALA A 13 26.72 19.06 24.94
N GLU A 14 27.64 18.19 25.39
CA GLU A 14 27.69 16.81 24.95
C GLU A 14 26.28 16.24 25.13
N VAL A 15 25.69 15.83 24.01
CA VAL A 15 24.52 14.98 24.00
C VAL A 15 24.93 13.72 24.75
N ARG A 16 24.62 13.67 26.05
CA ARG A 16 24.74 12.44 26.83
C ARG A 16 23.82 11.44 26.16
N SER A 17 24.44 10.52 25.41
CA SER A 17 23.79 9.32 24.93
C SER A 17 23.11 8.67 26.14
N ASN A 18 21.81 8.44 26.01
CA ASN A 18 21.05 7.74 27.01
C ASN A 18 21.73 6.38 27.25
N PRO A 19 22.16 6.02 28.48
CA PRO A 19 22.74 4.71 28.77
C PRO A 19 21.62 3.67 28.85
N ALA A 20 20.93 3.46 27.73
CA ALA A 20 19.96 2.39 27.54
C ALA A 20 20.67 1.25 26.78
N SER A 21 20.96 0.18 27.53
CA SER A 21 21.58 -1.10 27.16
C SER A 21 23.04 -1.08 26.67
N THR A 22 23.96 -1.20 27.62
CA THR A 22 25.33 -1.75 27.42
C THR A 22 25.34 -3.26 27.17
N VAL A 23 24.18 -3.90 27.03
CA VAL A 23 24.07 -5.30 26.61
C VAL A 23 24.04 -5.33 25.09
N GLY A 24 25.19 -5.62 24.47
CA GLY A 24 25.23 -5.88 23.04
C GLY A 24 24.31 -7.05 22.70
N TYR A 25 23.22 -6.78 21.98
CA TYR A 25 22.33 -7.84 21.50
C TYR A 25 23.12 -8.79 20.58
N ARG A 26 22.88 -10.09 20.75
CA ARG A 26 23.53 -11.11 19.89
C ARG A 26 23.06 -11.00 18.44
N LEU A 27 21.79 -10.64 18.22
CA LEU A 27 21.16 -10.61 16.89
C LEU A 27 20.89 -9.18 16.38
N ILE A 28 20.33 -8.28 17.22
CA ILE A 28 19.92 -6.93 16.80
C ILE A 28 21.14 -6.10 16.38
N GLY A 29 21.07 -5.46 15.21
CA GLY A 29 22.13 -4.62 14.66
C GLY A 29 23.25 -5.38 13.92
N ARG A 30 23.14 -6.71 13.77
CA ARG A 30 24.11 -7.54 13.03
C ARG A 30 23.70 -7.75 11.57
N ARG A 31 24.69 -7.98 10.70
CA ARG A 31 24.46 -8.39 9.30
C ARG A 31 24.23 -9.89 9.25
N LEU A 32 22.98 -10.31 9.29
CA LEU A 32 22.59 -11.72 9.23
C LEU A 32 21.86 -12.01 7.91
N PRO A 33 22.06 -13.19 7.30
CA PRO A 33 21.22 -13.65 6.20
C PRO A 33 19.75 -13.74 6.62
N LEU A 34 18.82 -13.49 5.70
CA LEU A 34 17.40 -13.71 5.94
C LEU A 34 17.14 -15.20 6.26
N VAL A 35 16.20 -15.46 7.17
CA VAL A 35 15.87 -16.82 7.63
C VAL A 35 15.43 -17.76 6.50
N ASP A 36 14.90 -17.20 5.42
CA ASP A 36 14.39 -17.91 4.23
C ASP A 36 15.34 -17.83 3.02
N ALA A 37 16.52 -17.21 3.16
CA ALA A 37 17.45 -16.97 2.06
C ALA A 37 17.89 -18.26 1.36
N ALA A 38 18.21 -19.30 2.14
CA ALA A 38 18.66 -20.58 1.61
C ALA A 38 17.64 -21.24 0.67
N LEU A 39 16.34 -21.14 0.97
CA LEU A 39 15.28 -21.67 0.12
C LEU A 39 15.19 -20.91 -1.20
N LYS A 40 15.32 -19.58 -1.15
CA LYS A 40 15.22 -18.69 -2.33
C LYS A 40 16.38 -18.91 -3.29
N VAL A 41 17.62 -18.95 -2.80
CA VAL A 41 18.82 -19.09 -3.67
C VAL A 41 18.99 -20.50 -4.25
N THR A 42 18.32 -21.50 -3.69
CA THR A 42 18.36 -22.89 -4.18
C THR A 42 17.15 -23.27 -5.04
N GLY A 43 16.21 -22.35 -5.27
CA GLY A 43 14.97 -22.64 -6.01
C GLY A 43 14.00 -23.55 -5.24
N ARG A 44 14.16 -23.70 -3.92
CA ARG A 44 13.30 -24.53 -3.06
C ARG A 44 12.21 -23.74 -2.34
N ALA A 45 12.21 -22.42 -2.49
CA ALA A 45 11.13 -21.55 -2.06
C ALA A 45 9.92 -21.77 -2.98
N GLU A 46 8.76 -22.09 -2.40
CA GLU A 46 7.53 -22.32 -3.15
C GLU A 46 6.69 -21.03 -3.21
N TYR A 47 6.56 -20.49 -4.42
CA TYR A 47 5.62 -19.42 -4.76
C TYR A 47 4.26 -20.02 -5.12
N THR A 48 3.24 -19.17 -5.30
CA THR A 48 1.87 -19.67 -5.53
C THR A 48 1.75 -20.51 -6.81
N ASP A 49 2.48 -20.14 -7.87
CA ASP A 49 2.43 -20.84 -9.15
C ASP A 49 3.13 -22.23 -9.11
N ASP A 50 4.10 -22.41 -8.23
CA ASP A 50 4.83 -23.67 -8.04
C ASP A 50 3.93 -24.76 -7.45
N LEU A 51 2.84 -24.37 -6.78
CA LEU A 51 1.92 -25.30 -6.14
C LEU A 51 1.17 -26.15 -7.18
N LYS A 52 1.19 -27.46 -6.97
CA LYS A 52 0.48 -28.45 -7.78
C LYS A 52 -0.62 -29.15 -6.97
N ARG A 53 -1.70 -29.54 -7.66
CA ARG A 53 -2.79 -30.36 -7.12
C ARG A 53 -3.20 -31.43 -8.13
N PRO A 54 -3.59 -32.64 -7.69
CA PRO A 54 -4.23 -33.60 -8.58
C PRO A 54 -5.50 -33.03 -9.21
N GLY A 55 -5.71 -33.24 -10.50
CA GLY A 55 -6.92 -32.80 -11.21
C GLY A 55 -7.09 -31.28 -11.30
N LEU A 56 -6.00 -30.52 -11.12
CA LEU A 56 -5.98 -29.06 -11.17
C LEU A 56 -6.56 -28.54 -12.49
N LEU A 57 -7.53 -27.65 -12.40
CA LEU A 57 -8.06 -26.90 -13.53
C LEU A 57 -7.27 -25.60 -13.73
N VAL A 58 -7.17 -25.18 -14.98
CA VAL A 58 -6.66 -23.88 -15.38
C VAL A 58 -7.82 -22.88 -15.36
N GLY A 59 -7.64 -21.79 -14.60
CA GLY A 59 -8.51 -20.62 -14.61
C GLY A 59 -7.98 -19.53 -15.54
N ARG A 60 -8.86 -18.91 -16.33
CA ARG A 60 -8.57 -17.71 -17.14
C ARG A 60 -9.73 -16.72 -17.10
N LEU A 61 -9.43 -15.46 -17.38
CA LEU A 61 -10.40 -14.34 -17.34
C LEU A 61 -10.53 -13.70 -18.73
N LEU A 62 -11.77 -13.52 -19.18
CA LEU A 62 -12.07 -12.84 -20.44
C LEU A 62 -12.08 -11.33 -20.19
N LYS A 63 -11.27 -10.59 -20.94
CA LYS A 63 -11.15 -9.12 -20.89
C LYS A 63 -12.23 -8.41 -21.71
N SER A 64 -12.69 -7.28 -21.22
CA SER A 64 -13.45 -6.29 -21.98
C SER A 64 -12.57 -5.64 -23.06
N THR A 65 -13.16 -5.45 -24.23
CA THR A 65 -12.57 -4.66 -25.34
C THR A 65 -13.07 -3.22 -25.36
N GLN A 66 -13.90 -2.82 -24.40
CA GLN A 66 -14.49 -1.48 -24.30
C GLN A 66 -13.95 -0.73 -23.08
N ALA A 67 -13.66 0.56 -23.26
CA ALA A 67 -13.21 1.43 -22.17
C ALA A 67 -14.36 1.85 -21.25
N HIS A 68 -15.58 2.03 -21.79
CA HIS A 68 -16.79 2.28 -21.02
C HIS A 68 -18.00 1.81 -21.83
N ALA A 69 -18.74 0.83 -21.33
CA ALA A 69 -19.93 0.34 -22.01
C ALA A 69 -20.87 -0.39 -21.05
N ARG A 70 -22.18 -0.28 -21.28
CA ARG A 70 -23.17 -1.13 -20.62
C ARG A 70 -23.06 -2.54 -21.20
N ILE A 71 -23.11 -3.55 -20.33
CA ILE A 71 -23.18 -4.94 -20.74
C ILE A 71 -24.65 -5.23 -21.03
N VAL A 72 -24.97 -5.50 -22.29
CA VAL A 72 -26.33 -5.87 -22.71
C VAL A 72 -26.55 -7.36 -22.46
N GLU A 73 -25.55 -8.18 -22.82
CA GLU A 73 -25.65 -9.64 -22.74
C GLU A 73 -24.25 -10.29 -22.76
N VAL A 74 -24.08 -11.38 -22.00
CA VAL A 74 -22.89 -12.25 -22.03
C VAL A 74 -23.33 -13.69 -22.36
N GLU A 75 -23.23 -14.06 -23.64
CA GLU A 75 -23.61 -15.40 -24.11
C GLU A 75 -22.46 -16.39 -23.86
N VAL A 76 -22.70 -17.37 -22.97
CA VAL A 76 -21.68 -18.38 -22.57
C VAL A 76 -22.06 -19.82 -22.90
N SER A 77 -23.22 -20.05 -23.52
CA SER A 77 -23.76 -21.40 -23.76
C SER A 77 -22.81 -22.28 -24.60
N ALA A 78 -22.27 -21.73 -25.68
CA ALA A 78 -21.32 -22.43 -26.55
C ALA A 78 -19.99 -22.73 -25.84
N ALA A 79 -19.52 -21.84 -24.97
CA ALA A 79 -18.32 -22.06 -24.17
C ALA A 79 -18.53 -23.14 -23.10
N ARG A 80 -19.70 -23.16 -22.43
CA ARG A 80 -20.06 -24.19 -21.45
C ARG A 80 -20.19 -25.59 -22.05
N ALA A 81 -20.61 -25.68 -23.32
CA ALA A 81 -20.76 -26.96 -24.02
C ALA A 81 -19.44 -27.50 -24.58
N LEU A 82 -18.34 -26.74 -24.53
CA LEU A 82 -17.03 -27.14 -25.04
C LEU A 82 -16.44 -28.28 -24.19
N PRO A 83 -16.09 -29.44 -24.78
CA PRO A 83 -15.39 -30.50 -24.05
C PRO A 83 -14.11 -29.99 -23.39
N GLY A 84 -13.90 -30.37 -22.12
CA GLY A 84 -12.76 -29.92 -21.31
C GLY A 84 -13.02 -28.66 -20.48
N VAL A 85 -14.09 -27.91 -20.74
CA VAL A 85 -14.55 -26.81 -19.87
C VAL A 85 -15.33 -27.37 -18.68
N ALA A 86 -14.92 -26.98 -17.47
CA ALA A 86 -15.58 -27.38 -16.23
C ALA A 86 -16.59 -26.33 -15.74
N ALA A 87 -16.30 -25.05 -15.91
CA ALA A 87 -17.21 -23.96 -15.56
C ALA A 87 -16.94 -22.69 -16.36
N VAL A 88 -18.01 -21.92 -16.60
CA VAL A 88 -17.96 -20.54 -17.11
C VAL A 88 -18.85 -19.66 -16.25
N LEU A 89 -18.26 -18.63 -15.64
CA LEU A 89 -18.91 -17.67 -14.77
C LEU A 89 -18.98 -16.29 -15.42
N THR A 90 -20.06 -15.56 -15.15
CA THR A 90 -20.28 -14.15 -15.53
C THR A 90 -20.52 -13.32 -14.26
N GLY A 91 -20.55 -11.99 -14.37
CA GLY A 91 -20.78 -11.08 -13.24
C GLY A 91 -22.05 -11.39 -12.42
N GLU A 92 -23.09 -11.93 -13.05
CA GLU A 92 -24.36 -12.26 -12.39
C GLU A 92 -24.22 -13.30 -11.28
N ARG A 93 -23.19 -14.17 -11.33
CA ARG A 93 -23.01 -15.21 -10.32
C ARG A 93 -22.60 -14.65 -8.96
N PHE A 94 -21.74 -13.63 -8.95
CA PHE A 94 -21.19 -13.01 -7.74
C PHE A 94 -21.19 -11.47 -7.88
N PRO A 95 -22.38 -10.84 -7.84
CA PRO A 95 -22.53 -9.41 -8.15
C PRO A 95 -22.13 -8.50 -6.98
N THR A 96 -21.85 -9.05 -5.80
CA THR A 96 -21.49 -8.30 -4.61
C THR A 96 -20.18 -7.54 -4.81
N PRO A 97 -20.17 -6.20 -4.70
CA PRO A 97 -18.94 -5.44 -4.81
C PRO A 97 -18.08 -5.58 -3.55
N PHE A 98 -16.77 -5.50 -3.72
CA PHE A 98 -15.77 -5.49 -2.67
C PHE A 98 -14.89 -4.24 -2.78
N GLY A 99 -14.04 -4.05 -1.77
CA GLY A 99 -12.94 -3.08 -1.80
C GLY A 99 -12.13 -3.15 -0.52
N VAL A 100 -10.86 -2.73 -0.55
CA VAL A 100 -10.03 -2.73 0.66
C VAL A 100 -10.58 -1.82 1.76
N LEU A 101 -11.24 -0.71 1.42
CA LEU A 101 -11.80 0.23 2.38
C LEU A 101 -13.30 -0.05 2.59
N PRO A 102 -13.77 -0.27 3.84
CA PRO A 102 -15.19 -0.54 4.12
C PRO A 102 -16.16 0.53 3.62
N MET A 103 -15.70 1.77 3.47
CA MET A 103 -16.51 2.88 2.96
C MET A 103 -16.67 2.87 1.44
N THR A 104 -15.87 2.09 0.71
CA THR A 104 -15.78 2.12 -0.76
C THR A 104 -15.63 0.70 -1.31
N HIS A 105 -16.74 -0.02 -1.36
CA HIS A 105 -16.87 -1.22 -2.17
C HIS A 105 -17.49 -0.83 -3.51
N ASP A 106 -16.69 -0.82 -4.57
CA ASP A 106 -17.11 -0.39 -5.91
C ASP A 106 -16.59 -1.26 -7.05
N GLU A 107 -15.86 -2.33 -6.73
CA GLU A 107 -15.32 -3.29 -7.70
C GLU A 107 -15.99 -4.66 -7.54
N THR A 108 -16.27 -5.36 -8.64
CA THR A 108 -16.85 -6.71 -8.64
C THR A 108 -15.84 -7.73 -9.16
N ALA A 109 -16.01 -9.00 -8.82
CA ALA A 109 -15.08 -10.05 -9.27
C ALA A 109 -15.05 -10.19 -10.80
N LEU A 110 -16.22 -10.00 -11.42
CA LEU A 110 -16.44 -9.89 -12.86
C LEU A 110 -17.45 -8.75 -13.08
N ALA A 111 -17.35 -8.04 -14.20
CA ALA A 111 -18.24 -6.94 -14.54
C ALA A 111 -19.70 -7.40 -14.64
N VAL A 112 -20.62 -6.63 -14.04
CA VAL A 112 -22.06 -6.95 -13.99
C VAL A 112 -22.85 -6.08 -14.94
N GLU A 113 -23.02 -4.79 -14.60
CA GLU A 113 -23.89 -3.87 -15.35
C GLU A 113 -23.15 -3.17 -16.49
N LYS A 114 -21.87 -2.86 -16.27
CA LYS A 114 -21.03 -2.13 -17.20
C LYS A 114 -19.56 -2.43 -16.97
N VAL A 115 -18.81 -2.29 -18.05
CA VAL A 115 -17.34 -2.22 -18.03
C VAL A 115 -16.92 -0.77 -17.94
N ARG A 116 -15.90 -0.48 -17.14
CA ARG A 116 -15.43 0.85 -16.74
C ARG A 116 -14.00 1.12 -17.17
N HIS A 117 -13.26 0.12 -17.64
CA HIS A 117 -12.00 0.34 -18.36
C HIS A 117 -11.74 -0.79 -19.36
N TYR A 118 -10.85 -0.51 -20.31
CA TYR A 118 -10.35 -1.54 -21.21
C TYR A 118 -9.56 -2.58 -20.41
N GLY A 119 -9.86 -3.86 -20.63
CA GLY A 119 -9.26 -4.95 -19.86
C GLY A 119 -10.01 -5.35 -18.58
N GLU A 120 -11.12 -4.69 -18.21
CA GLU A 120 -11.97 -5.16 -17.10
C GLU A 120 -12.52 -6.57 -17.41
N TRP A 121 -12.50 -7.48 -16.42
CA TRP A 121 -12.89 -8.86 -16.66
C TRP A 121 -14.40 -9.05 -16.66
N VAL A 122 -14.93 -9.73 -17.68
CA VAL A 122 -16.38 -9.90 -17.90
C VAL A 122 -16.86 -11.34 -17.71
N ALA A 123 -15.96 -12.32 -17.88
CA ALA A 123 -16.24 -13.72 -17.65
C ALA A 123 -14.99 -14.46 -17.12
N ALA A 124 -15.20 -15.57 -16.43
CA ALA A 124 -14.14 -16.47 -15.97
C ALA A 124 -14.41 -17.89 -16.47
N VAL A 125 -13.35 -18.59 -16.90
CA VAL A 125 -13.40 -19.97 -17.39
C VAL A 125 -12.48 -20.83 -16.54
N ALA A 126 -12.96 -22.02 -16.15
CA ALA A 126 -12.12 -23.10 -15.64
C ALA A 126 -12.15 -24.28 -16.62
N ALA A 127 -11.00 -24.71 -17.11
CA ALA A 127 -10.87 -25.83 -18.04
C ALA A 127 -9.66 -26.73 -17.70
N GLN A 128 -9.55 -27.86 -18.40
CA GLN A 128 -8.48 -28.84 -18.18
C GLN A 128 -7.07 -28.31 -18.54
N ASP A 129 -6.98 -27.33 -19.44
CA ASP A 129 -5.74 -26.73 -19.92
C ASP A 129 -5.97 -25.29 -20.45
N GLU A 130 -4.87 -24.60 -20.78
CA GLU A 130 -4.89 -23.21 -21.27
C GLU A 130 -5.50 -23.10 -22.67
N GLU A 131 -5.23 -24.06 -23.56
CA GLU A 131 -5.76 -24.07 -24.93
C GLU A 131 -7.30 -24.15 -24.94
N THR A 132 -7.86 -24.98 -24.07
CA THR A 132 -9.31 -25.08 -23.89
C THR A 132 -9.91 -23.79 -23.35
N CYS A 133 -9.20 -23.05 -22.49
CA CYS A 133 -9.65 -21.73 -22.01
C CYS A 133 -9.72 -20.71 -23.16
N GLU A 134 -8.68 -20.64 -24.00
CA GLU A 134 -8.64 -19.75 -25.16
C GLU A 134 -9.74 -20.08 -26.17
N GLU A 135 -9.98 -21.36 -26.40
CA GLU A 135 -11.03 -21.85 -27.30
C GLU A 135 -12.43 -21.62 -26.72
N ALA A 136 -12.59 -21.63 -25.40
CA ALA A 136 -13.81 -21.20 -24.72
C ALA A 136 -14.04 -19.69 -24.92
N PHE A 137 -13.01 -18.85 -24.80
CA PHE A 137 -13.13 -17.40 -25.01
C PHE A 137 -13.63 -17.03 -26.41
N ARG A 138 -13.19 -17.74 -27.45
CA ARG A 138 -13.69 -17.54 -28.83
C ARG A 138 -15.19 -17.83 -28.98
N ARG A 139 -15.76 -18.62 -28.07
CA ARG A 139 -17.19 -18.98 -28.04
C ARG A 139 -18.03 -18.10 -27.12
N ILE A 140 -17.42 -17.25 -26.29
CA ILE A 140 -18.15 -16.28 -25.47
C ILE A 140 -18.41 -15.04 -26.32
N ARG A 141 -19.67 -14.61 -26.39
CA ARG A 141 -20.05 -13.36 -27.07
C ARG A 141 -20.52 -12.36 -26.04
N VAL A 142 -19.93 -11.17 -26.08
CA VAL A 142 -20.32 -10.07 -25.19
C VAL A 142 -20.89 -8.94 -26.02
N ARG A 143 -22.13 -8.56 -25.75
CA ARG A 143 -22.81 -7.45 -26.41
C ARG A 143 -22.74 -6.22 -25.52
N TYR A 144 -22.18 -5.15 -26.10
CA TYR A 144 -21.97 -3.88 -25.41
C TYR A 144 -22.81 -2.77 -26.03
N GLU A 145 -23.26 -1.83 -25.20
CA GLU A 145 -23.74 -0.52 -25.62
C GLU A 145 -22.71 0.53 -25.15
N PRO A 146 -21.97 1.18 -26.07
CA PRO A 146 -20.92 2.14 -25.71
C PRO A 146 -21.43 3.30 -24.86
N LEU A 147 -20.64 3.72 -23.88
CA LEU A 147 -20.88 4.88 -23.02
C LEU A 147 -19.77 5.94 -23.22
N PRO A 148 -20.01 7.22 -22.86
CA PRO A 148 -18.98 8.25 -22.95
C PRO A 148 -17.73 7.89 -22.12
N VAL A 149 -16.56 8.00 -22.73
CA VAL A 149 -15.27 7.71 -22.08
C VAL A 149 -14.68 8.98 -21.46
N TYR A 150 -14.18 8.87 -20.23
CA TYR A 150 -13.53 9.93 -19.48
C TYR A 150 -12.09 9.52 -19.16
N ASP A 151 -11.12 10.09 -19.87
CA ASP A 151 -9.69 9.81 -19.75
C ASP A 151 -8.88 10.96 -19.11
N ASP A 152 -9.46 12.15 -18.96
CA ASP A 152 -8.84 13.27 -18.23
C ASP A 152 -9.53 13.50 -16.86
N PRO A 153 -8.79 13.40 -15.73
CA PRO A 153 -9.34 13.75 -14.42
C PRO A 153 -9.80 15.21 -14.29
N GLU A 154 -9.35 16.14 -15.15
CA GLU A 154 -9.87 17.52 -15.18
C GLU A 154 -11.29 17.58 -15.73
N ALA A 155 -11.58 16.82 -16.80
CA ALA A 155 -12.92 16.72 -17.35
C ALA A 155 -13.88 16.08 -16.34
N GLY A 156 -13.40 15.09 -15.57
CA GLY A 156 -14.15 14.43 -14.51
C GLY A 156 -14.60 15.33 -13.35
N GLN A 157 -14.13 16.58 -13.27
CA GLN A 157 -14.59 17.56 -12.27
C GLN A 157 -15.83 18.36 -12.70
N ARG A 158 -16.21 18.27 -13.97
CA ARG A 158 -17.39 18.93 -14.52
C ARG A 158 -18.60 17.99 -14.46
N PRO A 159 -19.83 18.51 -14.57
CA PRO A 159 -21.00 17.66 -14.74
C PRO A 159 -20.83 16.72 -15.94
N VAL A 160 -21.17 15.44 -15.75
CA VAL A 160 -21.06 14.38 -16.77
C VAL A 160 -22.43 13.75 -17.03
N ALA A 161 -22.67 13.33 -18.27
CA ALA A 161 -23.94 12.73 -18.67
C ALA A 161 -24.15 11.33 -18.08
N GLU A 162 -23.08 10.53 -18.03
CA GLU A 162 -23.08 9.18 -17.47
C GLU A 162 -21.89 9.04 -16.53
N LYS A 163 -22.14 8.88 -15.22
CA LYS A 163 -21.07 8.72 -14.22
C LYS A 163 -20.44 7.34 -14.34
N ILE A 164 -19.12 7.22 -14.15
CA ILE A 164 -18.46 5.91 -14.08
C ILE A 164 -19.01 5.10 -12.90
N HIS A 165 -19.24 5.77 -11.77
CA HIS A 165 -19.91 5.20 -10.61
C HIS A 165 -21.01 6.13 -10.10
N ALA A 166 -22.18 5.57 -9.78
CA ALA A 166 -23.30 6.33 -9.24
C ALA A 166 -22.94 7.09 -7.93
N ARG A 167 -21.97 6.56 -7.17
CA ARG A 167 -21.48 7.14 -5.91
C ARG A 167 -20.54 8.34 -6.07
N ALA A 168 -20.16 8.71 -7.29
CA ALA A 168 -19.31 9.87 -7.52
C ALA A 168 -19.99 11.15 -6.99
N LEU A 169 -19.18 12.11 -6.54
CA LEU A 169 -19.66 13.32 -5.89
C LEU A 169 -20.35 14.24 -6.89
N ARG A 170 -21.50 14.80 -6.49
CA ARG A 170 -22.30 15.72 -7.32
C ARG A 170 -22.62 15.06 -8.66
N ASP A 171 -22.80 15.84 -9.73
CA ASP A 171 -22.98 15.31 -11.08
C ASP A 171 -21.68 15.06 -11.84
N THR A 172 -20.58 14.80 -11.13
CA THR A 172 -19.23 14.68 -11.69
C THR A 172 -18.70 13.24 -11.61
N ASN A 173 -17.46 13.01 -12.03
CA ASN A 173 -16.72 11.77 -11.77
C ASN A 173 -15.73 11.90 -10.60
N ILE A 174 -15.88 12.91 -9.74
CA ILE A 174 -15.03 13.05 -8.55
C ILE A 174 -15.33 11.92 -7.57
N GLN A 175 -14.33 11.12 -7.23
CA GLN A 175 -14.46 10.16 -6.13
C GLN A 175 -14.36 10.86 -4.79
N LYS A 176 -13.28 11.62 -4.60
CA LYS A 176 -12.90 12.16 -3.30
C LYS A 176 -12.32 13.54 -3.46
N GLU A 177 -12.75 14.41 -2.56
CA GLU A 177 -12.23 15.75 -2.39
C GLU A 177 -11.77 15.91 -0.92
N VAL A 178 -10.60 16.50 -0.72
CA VAL A 178 -9.99 16.73 0.59
C VAL A 178 -9.57 18.19 0.70
N PHE A 179 -10.04 18.85 1.75
CA PHE A 179 -9.63 20.20 2.13
C PHE A 179 -8.98 20.15 3.50
N GLN A 180 -7.80 20.75 3.61
CA GLN A 180 -7.05 20.90 4.84
C GLN A 180 -6.58 22.35 4.92
N HIS A 181 -6.79 23.02 6.06
CA HIS A 181 -6.39 24.40 6.26
C HIS A 181 -6.01 24.61 7.73
N PHE A 182 -4.77 25.00 7.96
CA PHE A 182 -4.20 25.20 9.28
C PHE A 182 -3.35 26.48 9.27
N GLY A 183 -3.50 27.33 10.29
CA GLY A 183 -2.86 28.66 10.34
C GLY A 183 -3.42 29.67 9.33
N ASP A 184 -2.85 30.88 9.31
CA ASP A 184 -3.26 31.96 8.38
C ASP A 184 -2.39 31.93 7.11
N VAL A 185 -2.76 31.04 6.18
CA VAL A 185 -2.03 30.86 4.90
C VAL A 185 -2.07 32.12 4.04
N PRO A 186 -3.22 32.81 3.84
CA PRO A 186 -3.24 34.04 3.05
C PRO A 186 -2.32 35.13 3.60
N ARG A 187 -2.27 35.34 4.92
CA ARG A 187 -1.36 36.31 5.53
C ARG A 187 0.10 35.92 5.35
N ALA A 188 0.45 34.66 5.61
CA ALA A 188 1.82 34.19 5.51
C ALA A 188 2.42 34.33 4.10
N PHE A 189 1.60 34.21 3.03
CA PHE A 189 2.04 34.50 1.67
C PHE A 189 2.12 36.01 1.36
N ARG A 190 1.22 36.84 1.90
CA ARG A 190 1.28 38.30 1.73
C ARG A 190 2.51 38.93 2.40
N GLU A 191 2.91 38.38 3.55
CA GLU A 191 4.04 38.85 4.35
C GLU A 191 5.36 38.14 3.99
N ALA A 192 5.35 37.23 3.00
CA ALA A 192 6.53 36.48 2.61
C ALA A 192 7.59 37.38 1.98
N TYR A 193 8.85 37.21 2.39
CA TYR A 193 9.98 37.85 1.72
C TYR A 193 10.27 37.19 0.36
N ALA A 194 10.15 35.86 0.32
CA ALA A 194 10.26 35.08 -0.90
C ALA A 194 9.18 34.01 -0.95
N GLU A 195 8.57 33.83 -2.12
CA GLU A 195 7.71 32.70 -2.43
C GLU A 195 8.15 32.03 -3.73
N VAL A 196 7.85 30.75 -3.87
CA VAL A 196 8.02 30.00 -5.10
C VAL A 196 6.79 29.15 -5.38
N LYS A 197 6.59 28.82 -6.65
CA LYS A 197 5.53 27.93 -7.12
C LYS A 197 6.15 26.89 -8.05
N VAL A 198 5.93 25.61 -7.74
CA VAL A 198 6.33 24.48 -8.57
C VAL A 198 5.08 23.75 -9.04
N GLN A 199 5.05 23.41 -10.33
CA GLN A 199 3.99 22.59 -10.91
C GLN A 199 4.59 21.26 -11.35
N GLY A 200 4.03 20.16 -10.86
CA GLY A 200 4.46 18.81 -11.19
C GLY A 200 3.41 18.08 -12.01
N ARG A 201 3.86 17.36 -13.05
CA ARG A 201 3.05 16.42 -13.82
C ARG A 201 3.73 15.06 -13.79
N PHE A 202 3.06 14.08 -13.20
CA PHE A 202 3.60 12.74 -12.98
C PHE A 202 2.75 11.73 -13.75
N ALA A 203 3.43 10.85 -14.48
CA ALA A 203 2.80 9.67 -15.08
C ALA A 203 2.42 8.65 -14.01
N GLY A 204 1.48 7.76 -14.35
CA GLY A 204 1.21 6.56 -13.55
C GLY A 204 2.39 5.60 -13.61
N VAL A 205 2.63 4.85 -12.53
CA VAL A 205 3.74 3.89 -12.45
C VAL A 205 3.23 2.57 -11.87
N ASN A 206 3.50 1.47 -12.57
CA ASN A 206 3.24 0.11 -12.09
C ASN A 206 4.39 -0.39 -11.20
N HIS A 207 4.12 -1.36 -10.33
CA HIS A 207 5.06 -1.87 -9.33
C HIS A 207 6.24 -2.66 -9.91
N GLY A 208 6.08 -3.27 -11.08
CA GLY A 208 7.16 -4.00 -11.77
C GLY A 208 7.71 -5.20 -10.98
N PHE A 209 6.92 -5.83 -10.10
CA PHE A 209 7.32 -7.06 -9.42
C PHE A 209 7.43 -8.23 -10.40
N THR A 210 8.38 -9.14 -10.14
CA THR A 210 8.74 -10.21 -11.08
C THR A 210 7.73 -11.36 -11.09
N GLU A 211 7.19 -11.74 -9.93
CA GLU A 211 6.14 -12.77 -9.84
C GLU A 211 4.79 -12.15 -10.24
N PRO A 212 4.14 -12.60 -11.33
CA PRO A 212 2.79 -12.17 -11.66
C PRO A 212 1.78 -12.45 -10.54
N HIS A 213 0.56 -11.97 -10.69
CA HIS A 213 -0.50 -12.39 -9.80
C HIS A 213 -0.85 -13.87 -10.07
N CYS A 214 -0.91 -14.66 -9.00
CA CYS A 214 -1.28 -16.06 -9.08
C CYS A 214 -2.08 -16.44 -7.84
N VAL A 215 -3.13 -17.25 -8.07
CA VAL A 215 -4.02 -17.76 -7.05
C VAL A 215 -4.35 -19.22 -7.35
N LEU A 216 -4.32 -20.05 -6.31
CA LEU A 216 -4.82 -21.43 -6.32
C LEU A 216 -5.96 -21.50 -5.30
N ALA A 217 -7.13 -21.96 -5.73
CA ALA A 217 -8.27 -22.16 -4.85
C ALA A 217 -8.73 -23.61 -4.89
N GLU A 218 -9.16 -24.13 -3.74
CA GLU A 218 -9.63 -25.51 -3.56
C GLU A 218 -10.84 -25.51 -2.64
N ALA A 219 -11.99 -25.92 -3.18
CA ALA A 219 -13.21 -26.12 -2.41
C ALA A 219 -13.39 -27.61 -2.11
N THR A 220 -13.76 -27.94 -0.87
CA THR A 220 -14.02 -29.30 -0.42
C THR A 220 -15.52 -29.59 -0.41
N PRO A 221 -15.96 -30.87 -0.54
CA PRO A 221 -17.38 -31.23 -0.55
C PRO A 221 -18.17 -30.83 0.71
N ASP A 222 -17.50 -30.64 1.86
CA ASP A 222 -18.10 -30.15 3.10
C ASP A 222 -18.28 -28.62 3.14
N GLY A 223 -18.02 -27.93 2.02
CA GLY A 223 -18.23 -26.48 1.86
C GLY A 223 -17.14 -25.62 2.48
N ARG A 224 -15.91 -26.14 2.63
CA ARG A 224 -14.75 -25.32 3.01
C ARG A 224 -13.97 -24.89 1.77
N LEU A 225 -13.34 -23.72 1.85
CA LEU A 225 -12.56 -23.13 0.79
C LEU A 225 -11.15 -22.82 1.31
N THR A 226 -10.12 -23.34 0.64
CA THR A 226 -8.74 -22.92 0.87
C THR A 226 -8.22 -22.15 -0.34
N VAL A 227 -7.63 -20.98 -0.10
CA VAL A 227 -7.06 -20.12 -1.14
C VAL A 227 -5.59 -19.85 -0.82
N TRP A 228 -4.70 -20.23 -1.75
CA TRP A 228 -3.30 -19.81 -1.75
C TRP A 228 -3.17 -18.64 -2.72
N SER A 229 -2.69 -17.49 -2.24
CA SER A 229 -2.52 -16.31 -3.09
C SER A 229 -1.18 -15.64 -2.87
N ALA A 230 -0.62 -15.11 -3.97
CA ALA A 230 0.47 -14.16 -3.95
C ALA A 230 -0.02 -12.78 -3.49
N THR A 231 -0.34 -12.66 -2.19
CA THR A 231 -0.92 -11.45 -1.57
C THR A 231 -0.07 -10.92 -0.42
N GLN A 232 -0.09 -9.61 -0.17
CA GLN A 232 0.47 -8.96 1.03
C GLN A 232 -0.56 -8.85 2.17
N VAL A 233 -1.83 -9.15 1.89
CA VAL A 233 -2.97 -8.85 2.79
C VAL A 233 -3.93 -10.04 2.90
N PRO A 234 -3.48 -11.21 3.38
CA PRO A 234 -4.33 -12.40 3.46
C PRO A 234 -5.63 -12.17 4.27
N HIS A 235 -5.59 -11.29 5.29
CA HIS A 235 -6.75 -10.92 6.11
C HIS A 235 -7.81 -10.12 5.34
N TYR A 236 -7.41 -9.25 4.41
CA TYR A 236 -8.36 -8.47 3.61
C TYR A 236 -8.99 -9.35 2.54
N LEU A 237 -8.19 -10.21 1.89
CA LEU A 237 -8.71 -11.22 0.97
C LEU A 237 -9.70 -12.17 1.68
N HIS A 238 -9.40 -12.62 2.90
CA HIS A 238 -10.30 -13.50 3.67
C HIS A 238 -11.68 -12.87 3.89
N ARG A 239 -11.73 -11.58 4.21
CA ARG A 239 -12.98 -10.82 4.38
C ARG A 239 -13.70 -10.64 3.05
N ALA A 240 -12.99 -10.21 2.00
CA ALA A 240 -13.58 -10.03 0.68
C ALA A 240 -14.18 -11.33 0.12
N LEU A 241 -13.50 -12.47 0.29
CA LEU A 241 -14.02 -13.78 -0.10
C LEU A 241 -15.29 -14.14 0.68
N SER A 242 -15.34 -13.85 1.98
CA SER A 242 -16.51 -14.11 2.81
C SER A 242 -17.72 -13.28 2.36
N GLU A 243 -17.50 -11.99 2.10
CA GLU A 243 -18.54 -11.06 1.66
C GLU A 243 -19.06 -11.39 0.26
N VAL A 244 -18.16 -11.64 -0.70
CA VAL A 244 -18.56 -11.85 -2.10
C VAL A 244 -19.14 -13.24 -2.35
N LEU A 245 -18.57 -14.28 -1.73
CA LEU A 245 -19.02 -15.66 -1.94
C LEU A 245 -20.15 -16.07 -0.98
N GLY A 246 -20.50 -15.24 0.00
CA GLY A 246 -21.50 -15.55 1.02
C GLY A 246 -21.10 -16.69 1.96
N LEU A 247 -19.80 -17.01 2.03
CA LEU A 247 -19.27 -18.07 2.89
C LEU A 247 -18.88 -17.51 4.26
N PRO A 248 -19.22 -18.17 5.38
CA PRO A 248 -18.74 -17.75 6.70
C PRO A 248 -17.21 -17.77 6.79
N LEU A 249 -16.61 -16.79 7.48
CA LEU A 249 -15.14 -16.69 7.64
C LEU A 249 -14.48 -18.01 8.09
N HIS A 250 -15.11 -18.75 9.02
CA HIS A 250 -14.57 -20.03 9.53
C HIS A 250 -14.56 -21.18 8.49
N ARG A 251 -15.24 -21.00 7.35
CA ARG A 251 -15.22 -21.93 6.22
C ARG A 251 -14.14 -21.58 5.19
N ILE A 252 -13.51 -20.41 5.30
CA ILE A 252 -12.48 -19.94 4.37
C ILE A 252 -11.12 -19.95 5.07
N ARG A 253 -10.11 -20.46 4.38
CA ARG A 253 -8.71 -20.41 4.79
C ARG A 253 -7.88 -19.73 3.71
N VAL A 254 -7.24 -18.61 4.04
CA VAL A 254 -6.29 -17.94 3.14
C VAL A 254 -4.86 -18.22 3.57
N ILE A 255 -4.02 -18.66 2.63
CA ILE A 255 -2.62 -18.98 2.84
C ILE A 255 -1.77 -18.12 1.91
N LYS A 256 -0.72 -17.51 2.47
CA LYS A 256 0.30 -16.78 1.71
C LYS A 256 1.58 -17.61 1.60
N PRO A 257 1.90 -18.18 0.43
CA PRO A 257 3.21 -18.79 0.14
C PRO A 257 4.35 -17.77 0.17
N GLU A 258 5.50 -18.11 -0.42
CA GLU A 258 6.48 -17.10 -0.79
C GLU A 258 5.87 -16.11 -1.80
N VAL A 259 6.33 -14.86 -1.78
CA VAL A 259 5.78 -13.78 -2.61
C VAL A 259 6.92 -13.04 -3.29
N GLY A 260 6.93 -13.03 -4.62
CA GLY A 260 7.99 -12.49 -5.47
C GLY A 260 7.84 -11.00 -5.72
N GLY A 261 7.80 -10.23 -4.63
CA GLY A 261 7.60 -8.78 -4.66
C GLY A 261 6.12 -8.38 -4.64
N GLY A 262 5.87 -7.08 -4.46
CA GLY A 262 4.51 -6.52 -4.42
C GLY A 262 4.51 -5.01 -4.37
N PHE A 263 5.33 -4.41 -3.49
CA PHE A 263 5.53 -2.95 -3.42
C PHE A 263 4.23 -2.12 -3.27
N GLY A 264 3.17 -2.73 -2.71
CA GLY A 264 1.83 -2.17 -2.60
C GLY A 264 0.82 -2.76 -3.59
N GLY A 265 1.28 -3.31 -4.72
CA GLY A 265 0.42 -3.86 -5.78
C GLY A 265 -0.17 -5.22 -5.48
N LYS A 266 0.11 -5.77 -4.30
CA LYS A 266 -0.51 -6.98 -3.76
C LYS A 266 -1.17 -6.69 -2.39
N SER A 267 -1.50 -5.42 -2.11
CA SER A 267 -2.06 -4.97 -0.82
C SER A 267 -3.56 -4.65 -0.83
N ASP A 268 -4.24 -4.95 -1.93
CA ASP A 268 -5.69 -4.99 -2.09
C ASP A 268 -6.16 -6.46 -2.13
N PRO A 269 -7.39 -6.82 -1.74
CA PRO A 269 -8.09 -7.94 -2.39
C PRO A 269 -8.29 -7.64 -3.89
N PHE A 270 -8.14 -8.64 -4.75
CA PHE A 270 -8.24 -8.47 -6.19
C PHE A 270 -9.34 -9.33 -6.84
N PRO A 271 -9.90 -8.90 -7.99
CA PRO A 271 -10.98 -9.63 -8.62
C PRO A 271 -10.59 -11.03 -9.09
N HIS A 272 -9.35 -11.23 -9.54
CA HIS A 272 -8.88 -12.55 -9.99
C HIS A 272 -8.80 -13.56 -8.85
N GLU A 273 -8.50 -13.12 -7.63
CA GLU A 273 -8.46 -13.98 -6.44
C GLU A 273 -9.86 -14.51 -6.13
N ILE A 274 -10.85 -13.63 -6.22
CA ILE A 274 -12.26 -13.93 -5.97
C ILE A 274 -12.85 -14.78 -7.10
N ALA A 275 -12.55 -14.45 -8.36
CA ALA A 275 -12.98 -15.23 -9.52
C ALA A 275 -12.41 -16.66 -9.52
N CYS A 276 -11.15 -16.84 -9.13
CA CYS A 276 -10.55 -18.18 -8.98
C CYS A 276 -11.24 -18.98 -7.86
N ALA A 277 -11.49 -18.35 -6.71
CA ALA A 277 -12.21 -18.98 -5.62
C ALA A 277 -13.64 -19.37 -6.01
N ALA A 278 -14.34 -18.48 -6.73
CA ALA A 278 -15.66 -18.73 -7.30
C ALA A 278 -15.67 -19.93 -8.26
N LEU A 279 -14.69 -20.04 -9.16
CA LEU A 279 -14.55 -21.21 -10.04
C LEU A 279 -14.30 -22.51 -9.27
N ALA A 280 -13.49 -22.48 -8.21
CA ALA A 280 -13.23 -23.65 -7.37
C ALA A 280 -14.51 -24.10 -6.62
N VAL A 281 -15.31 -23.16 -6.12
CA VAL A 281 -16.61 -23.43 -5.51
C VAL A 281 -17.59 -24.03 -6.51
N GLU A 282 -17.68 -23.45 -7.71
CA GLU A 282 -18.63 -23.92 -8.75
C GLU A 282 -18.28 -25.33 -9.26
N THR A 283 -16.98 -25.60 -9.42
CA THR A 283 -16.50 -26.87 -9.99
C THR A 283 -16.34 -27.97 -8.95
N GLY A 284 -16.24 -27.63 -7.67
CA GLY A 284 -15.84 -28.56 -6.61
C GLY A 284 -14.42 -29.12 -6.80
N ARG A 285 -13.58 -28.44 -7.60
CA ARG A 285 -12.23 -28.86 -7.96
C ARG A 285 -11.22 -27.76 -7.67
N ALA A 286 -9.95 -28.14 -7.54
CA ALA A 286 -8.87 -27.17 -7.44
C ALA A 286 -8.74 -26.39 -8.76
N VAL A 287 -8.64 -25.07 -8.69
CA VAL A 287 -8.45 -24.16 -9.83
C VAL A 287 -7.23 -23.29 -9.56
N LYS A 288 -6.33 -23.18 -10.54
CA LYS A 288 -5.22 -22.22 -10.50
C LYS A 288 -5.36 -21.20 -11.62
N LEU A 289 -5.25 -19.93 -11.25
CA LEU A 289 -5.33 -18.79 -12.16
C LEU A 289 -4.04 -18.00 -12.03
N LEU A 290 -3.28 -17.96 -13.12
CA LEU A 290 -2.07 -17.19 -13.29
C LEU A 290 -2.37 -16.06 -14.27
N LEU A 291 -2.11 -14.81 -13.88
CA LEU A 291 -2.21 -13.67 -14.79
C LEU A 291 -0.97 -13.57 -15.67
N ASP A 292 -1.18 -13.28 -16.94
CA ASP A 292 -0.11 -12.87 -17.83
C ASP A 292 0.40 -11.48 -17.44
N ARG A 293 1.61 -11.14 -17.89
CA ARG A 293 2.22 -9.83 -17.57
C ARG A 293 1.34 -8.66 -18.02
N GLU A 294 0.68 -8.78 -19.17
CA GLU A 294 -0.25 -7.76 -19.66
C GLU A 294 -1.42 -7.55 -18.69
N ASP A 295 -2.00 -8.64 -18.18
CA ASP A 295 -3.11 -8.57 -17.23
C ASP A 295 -2.70 -7.96 -15.90
N VAL A 296 -1.45 -8.18 -15.46
CA VAL A 296 -0.90 -7.46 -14.29
C VAL A 296 -0.90 -5.94 -14.50
N PHE A 297 -0.68 -5.46 -15.74
CA PHE A 297 -0.76 -4.03 -16.06
C PHE A 297 -2.20 -3.51 -16.14
N TYR A 298 -3.19 -4.32 -16.54
CA TYR A 298 -4.62 -3.93 -16.50
C TYR A 298 -5.20 -3.96 -15.10
N VAL A 299 -4.76 -4.87 -14.23
CA VAL A 299 -5.08 -4.82 -12.80
C VAL A 299 -4.45 -3.58 -12.18
N ASN A 300 -3.21 -3.24 -12.57
CA ASN A 300 -2.46 -2.05 -12.16
C ASN A 300 -2.35 -1.84 -10.64
N HIS A 301 -3.34 -1.18 -10.03
CA HIS A 301 -3.33 -0.69 -8.64
C HIS A 301 -2.06 0.12 -8.30
N GLY A 302 -1.47 0.73 -9.32
CA GLY A 302 -0.18 1.42 -9.29
C GLY A 302 -0.26 2.80 -8.68
N ARG A 303 0.84 3.54 -8.81
CA ARG A 303 0.87 4.95 -8.40
C ARG A 303 -0.02 5.76 -9.34
N HIS A 304 -0.84 6.60 -8.75
CA HIS A 304 -1.74 7.50 -9.47
C HIS A 304 -0.93 8.48 -10.34
N PRO A 305 -1.29 8.66 -11.62
CA PRO A 305 -0.95 9.87 -12.34
C PRO A 305 -1.41 11.10 -11.54
N THR A 306 -0.59 12.15 -11.48
CA THR A 306 -0.88 13.30 -10.62
C THR A 306 -0.45 14.59 -11.31
N ARG A 307 -1.33 15.60 -11.28
CA ARG A 307 -0.99 17.00 -11.54
C ARG A 307 -1.00 17.70 -10.18
N ASN A 308 0.12 18.30 -9.77
CA ASN A 308 0.18 19.02 -8.51
C ASN A 308 0.76 20.42 -8.65
N THR A 309 0.42 21.30 -7.72
CA THR A 309 0.99 22.63 -7.56
C THR A 309 1.41 22.78 -6.11
N VAL A 310 2.67 23.13 -5.89
CA VAL A 310 3.22 23.39 -4.55
C VAL A 310 3.70 24.83 -4.50
N ARG A 311 3.19 25.60 -3.56
CA ARG A 311 3.68 26.93 -3.23
C ARG A 311 4.33 26.90 -1.86
N LEU A 312 5.53 27.45 -1.77
CA LEU A 312 6.31 27.53 -0.53
C LEU A 312 6.75 28.97 -0.32
N ALA A 313 6.58 29.48 0.90
CA ALA A 313 6.98 30.82 1.30
C ALA A 313 8.02 30.78 2.42
N ALA A 314 8.89 31.78 2.46
CA ALA A 314 9.83 32.03 3.54
C ALA A 314 9.93 33.52 3.90
N ASN A 315 10.35 33.78 5.13
CA ASN A 315 10.76 35.11 5.58
C ASN A 315 12.20 35.44 5.13
N GLU A 316 12.65 36.67 5.39
CA GLU A 316 14.01 37.14 5.03
C GLU A 316 15.11 36.29 5.68
N ALA A 317 14.85 35.77 6.88
CA ALA A 317 15.75 34.87 7.59
C ALA A 317 15.81 33.45 6.97
N GLY A 318 15.02 33.15 5.94
CA GLY A 318 14.98 31.84 5.28
C GLY A 318 14.18 30.78 6.03
N GLU A 319 13.36 31.17 7.01
CA GLU A 319 12.44 30.25 7.68
C GLU A 319 11.16 30.07 6.87
N PHE A 320 10.69 28.84 6.74
CA PHE A 320 9.47 28.54 6.00
C PHE A 320 8.23 29.03 6.77
N THR A 321 7.37 29.78 6.10
CA THR A 321 6.20 30.42 6.71
C THR A 321 4.88 29.81 6.25
N ALA A 322 4.78 29.34 5.01
CA ALA A 322 3.58 28.70 4.50
C ALA A 322 3.85 27.66 3.42
N LEU A 323 3.00 26.63 3.42
CA LEU A 323 2.91 25.62 2.37
C LEU A 323 1.47 25.54 1.85
N ASP A 324 1.28 25.66 0.54
CA ASP A 324 -0.02 25.56 -0.12
C ASP A 324 0.07 24.57 -1.28
N VAL A 325 -0.70 23.49 -1.19
CA VAL A 325 -0.60 22.33 -2.09
C VAL A 325 -1.94 22.07 -2.77
N GLY A 326 -1.93 22.04 -4.10
CA GLY A 326 -3.03 21.51 -4.91
C GLY A 326 -2.64 20.18 -5.53
N ALA A 327 -3.54 19.20 -5.55
CA ALA A 327 -3.32 17.94 -6.24
C ALA A 327 -4.59 17.45 -6.96
N LEU A 328 -4.43 17.09 -8.23
CA LEU A 328 -5.42 16.37 -9.02
C LEU A 328 -4.89 14.99 -9.36
N LEU A 329 -5.59 13.96 -8.91
CA LEU A 329 -5.22 12.56 -9.09
C LEU A 329 -6.15 11.89 -10.09
N ASP A 330 -5.54 11.18 -11.04
CA ASP A 330 -6.24 10.19 -11.84
C ASP A 330 -6.34 8.88 -11.04
N GLY A 331 -7.57 8.52 -10.69
CA GLY A 331 -7.87 7.34 -9.88
C GLY A 331 -8.00 6.03 -10.67
N GLY A 332 -8.20 6.10 -11.98
CA GLY A 332 -8.72 4.97 -12.76
C GLY A 332 -10.16 4.59 -12.39
N ALA A 333 -10.58 3.42 -12.86
CA ALA A 333 -11.96 2.99 -12.85
C ALA A 333 -12.54 2.64 -11.48
N PHE A 334 -11.74 2.18 -10.52
CA PHE A 334 -12.21 1.71 -9.20
C PHE A 334 -11.54 2.46 -8.05
N SER A 335 -12.10 2.35 -6.84
CA SER A 335 -11.59 3.10 -5.69
C SER A 335 -10.21 2.66 -5.26
N SER A 336 -10.05 1.35 -4.97
CA SER A 336 -8.92 0.83 -4.20
C SER A 336 -8.63 1.76 -3.00
N PHE A 337 -7.36 2.06 -2.76
CA PHE A 337 -6.85 3.00 -1.78
C PHE A 337 -6.99 4.49 -2.18
N GLY A 338 -7.73 4.83 -3.24
CA GLY A 338 -7.86 6.20 -3.76
C GLY A 338 -8.22 7.25 -2.71
N VAL A 339 -9.14 6.92 -1.81
CA VAL A 339 -9.54 7.79 -0.68
C VAL A 339 -8.34 8.11 0.23
N VAL A 340 -7.58 7.08 0.62
CA VAL A 340 -6.39 7.22 1.48
C VAL A 340 -5.27 7.95 0.73
N THR A 341 -5.07 7.64 -0.56
CA THR A 341 -4.05 8.27 -1.40
C THR A 341 -4.25 9.78 -1.49
N THR A 342 -5.49 10.20 -1.72
CA THR A 342 -5.88 11.61 -1.80
C THR A 342 -5.61 12.33 -0.47
N TYR A 343 -5.84 11.66 0.65
CA TYR A 343 -5.55 12.21 1.98
C TYR A 343 -4.03 12.31 2.26
N TYR A 344 -3.26 11.28 1.91
CA TYR A 344 -1.80 11.24 2.11
C TYR A 344 -1.02 12.25 1.30
N ASN A 345 -1.51 12.67 0.13
CA ASN A 345 -0.91 13.75 -0.65
C ASN A 345 -0.81 15.06 0.16
N GLY A 346 -1.79 15.35 1.04
CA GLY A 346 -1.75 16.49 1.95
C GLY A 346 -0.99 16.19 3.24
N VAL A 347 -1.42 15.16 3.98
CA VAL A 347 -0.92 14.91 5.34
C VAL A 347 0.58 14.68 5.43
N LEU A 348 1.18 14.05 4.41
CA LEU A 348 2.62 13.73 4.39
C LEU A 348 3.49 14.85 3.80
N ALA A 349 2.90 15.98 3.42
CA ALA A 349 3.62 17.08 2.78
C ALA A 349 4.50 17.87 3.77
N LEU A 350 4.11 17.96 5.06
CA LEU A 350 4.76 18.88 6.00
C LEU A 350 6.13 18.40 6.52
N GLY A 351 6.21 17.16 7.02
CA GLY A 351 7.47 16.63 7.54
C GLY A 351 8.55 16.55 6.45
N PRO A 352 9.85 16.67 6.74
CA PRO A 352 10.43 16.88 8.06
C PRO A 352 10.58 18.37 8.42
N TYR A 353 9.90 19.30 7.73
CA TYR A 353 10.09 20.74 7.91
C TYR A 353 9.06 21.38 8.85
N ARG A 354 9.49 22.43 9.55
CA ARG A 354 8.65 23.26 10.40
C ARG A 354 7.93 24.28 9.52
N LEU A 355 6.59 24.23 9.53
CA LEU A 355 5.71 25.09 8.75
C LEU A 355 4.54 25.54 9.65
N PRO A 356 4.36 26.85 9.91
CA PRO A 356 3.29 27.33 10.80
C PRO A 356 1.94 27.50 10.09
N ALA A 357 1.90 27.55 8.76
CA ALA A 357 0.67 27.64 7.99
C ALA A 357 0.67 26.63 6.83
N PHE A 358 -0.45 25.93 6.66
CA PHE A 358 -0.60 24.86 5.67
C PHE A 358 -2.00 24.85 5.07
N ARG A 359 -2.07 24.79 3.74
CA ARG A 359 -3.31 24.53 3.00
C ARG A 359 -3.10 23.39 2.02
N TYR A 360 -4.09 22.51 1.92
CA TYR A 360 -4.14 21.49 0.89
C TYR A 360 -5.55 21.35 0.32
N HIS A 361 -5.63 21.28 -1.01
CA HIS A 361 -6.82 20.89 -1.76
C HIS A 361 -6.46 19.73 -2.70
N GLY A 362 -7.03 18.57 -2.43
CA GLY A 362 -6.85 17.36 -3.21
C GLY A 362 -8.15 16.91 -3.85
N VAL A 363 -8.12 16.64 -5.14
CA VAL A 363 -9.24 16.05 -5.89
C VAL A 363 -8.76 14.77 -6.54
N ARG A 364 -9.51 13.68 -6.38
CA ARG A 364 -9.32 12.45 -7.14
C ARG A 364 -10.57 12.16 -7.95
N ALA A 365 -10.40 12.02 -9.26
CA ALA A 365 -11.46 11.66 -10.18
C ALA A 365 -11.36 10.18 -10.57
N TYR A 366 -12.51 9.55 -10.80
CA TYR A 366 -12.59 8.33 -11.59
C TYR A 366 -12.31 8.67 -13.06
N THR A 367 -11.62 7.76 -13.75
CA THR A 367 -11.38 7.77 -15.20
C THR A 367 -11.57 6.35 -15.73
N ASN A 368 -11.64 6.19 -17.05
CA ASN A 368 -11.73 4.87 -17.69
C ASN A 368 -10.36 4.20 -17.90
N HIS A 369 -9.35 4.60 -17.11
CA HIS A 369 -8.06 3.93 -17.02
C HIS A 369 -8.09 2.77 -16.01
N PRO A 370 -7.16 1.80 -16.11
CA PRO A 370 -6.92 0.83 -15.05
C PRO A 370 -6.83 1.46 -13.65
N PRO A 371 -7.44 0.84 -12.62
CA PRO A 371 -7.50 1.42 -11.28
C PRO A 371 -6.09 1.70 -10.73
N SER A 372 -5.93 2.85 -10.09
CA SER A 372 -4.73 3.18 -9.32
C SER A 372 -4.95 2.86 -7.84
N GLY A 373 -3.87 2.55 -7.14
CA GLY A 373 -3.92 2.06 -5.77
C GLY A 373 -2.69 2.46 -4.95
N ALA A 374 -2.21 1.55 -4.12
CA ALA A 374 -1.04 1.75 -3.28
C ALA A 374 0.25 1.32 -3.98
N MET A 375 1.22 2.23 -4.07
CA MET A 375 2.60 1.93 -4.45
C MET A 375 3.55 2.44 -3.36
N ARG A 376 4.72 1.82 -3.19
CA ARG A 376 5.76 2.18 -2.19
C ARG A 376 5.89 3.71 -2.00
N ALA A 377 5.86 4.15 -0.73
CA ALA A 377 5.66 5.56 -0.35
C ALA A 377 4.31 6.12 -0.85
N HIS A 378 3.25 5.41 -0.52
CA HIS A 378 1.87 5.61 -0.94
C HIS A 378 1.38 7.04 -0.66
N GLY A 379 0.95 7.75 -1.71
CA GLY A 379 0.50 9.14 -1.65
C GLY A 379 1.60 10.20 -1.40
N GLY A 380 2.75 9.83 -0.84
CA GLY A 380 3.80 10.79 -0.45
C GLY A 380 4.76 11.20 -1.58
N THR A 381 5.06 10.31 -2.54
CA THR A 381 6.17 10.52 -3.49
C THR A 381 6.02 11.75 -4.39
N ASN A 382 4.89 11.88 -5.10
CA ASN A 382 4.70 12.94 -6.11
C ASN A 382 4.72 14.33 -5.47
N ILE A 383 4.07 14.48 -4.31
CA ILE A 383 4.06 15.75 -3.57
C ILE A 383 5.42 16.04 -2.96
N ARG A 384 6.10 15.03 -2.40
CA ARG A 384 7.45 15.20 -1.86
C ARG A 384 8.41 15.69 -2.94
N TYR A 385 8.36 15.12 -4.13
CA TYR A 385 9.20 15.58 -5.25
C TYR A 385 8.99 17.08 -5.51
N SER A 386 7.75 17.51 -5.74
CA SER A 386 7.45 18.92 -6.02
C SER A 386 7.80 19.85 -4.85
N LEU A 387 7.67 19.39 -3.61
CA LEU A 387 8.08 20.16 -2.43
C LEU A 387 9.59 20.29 -2.32
N GLU A 388 10.37 19.23 -2.51
CA GLU A 388 11.84 19.33 -2.47
C GLU A 388 12.37 20.19 -3.61
N MET A 389 11.73 20.17 -4.78
CA MET A 389 12.02 21.11 -5.85
C MET A 389 11.67 22.56 -5.47
N ALA A 390 10.57 22.78 -4.75
CA ALA A 390 10.22 24.10 -4.24
C ALA A 390 11.23 24.59 -3.20
N VAL A 391 11.76 23.72 -2.34
CA VAL A 391 12.83 24.07 -1.40
C VAL A 391 14.10 24.50 -2.14
N ASP A 392 14.51 23.79 -3.19
CA ASP A 392 15.67 24.18 -4.00
C ASP A 392 15.44 25.50 -4.74
N ALA A 393 14.28 25.68 -5.37
CA ALA A 393 13.92 26.93 -6.03
C ALA A 393 13.88 28.12 -5.06
N LEU A 394 13.44 27.89 -3.82
CA LEU A 394 13.43 28.92 -2.79
C LEU A 394 14.83 29.24 -2.29
N ALA A 395 15.72 28.23 -2.20
CA ALA A 395 17.13 28.43 -1.89
C ALA A 395 17.82 29.30 -2.94
N GLU A 396 17.58 29.04 -4.23
CA GLU A 396 18.05 29.89 -5.34
C GLU A 396 17.55 31.33 -5.20
N ARG A 397 16.24 31.51 -4.96
CA ARG A 397 15.63 32.85 -4.82
C ARG A 397 16.16 33.63 -3.61
N LEU A 398 16.52 32.94 -2.54
CA LEU A 398 17.10 33.54 -1.33
C LEU A 398 18.63 33.68 -1.41
N GLY A 399 19.29 33.16 -2.45
CA GLY A 399 20.75 33.10 -2.53
C GLY A 399 21.39 32.25 -1.43
N ARG A 400 20.71 31.19 -0.99
CA ARG A 400 21.16 30.31 0.11
C ARG A 400 21.55 28.93 -0.40
N ASP A 401 22.48 28.30 0.32
CA ASP A 401 22.80 26.88 0.11
C ASP A 401 21.57 26.00 0.42
N PRO A 402 21.13 25.12 -0.49
CA PRO A 402 19.89 24.35 -0.33
C PRO A 402 19.98 23.30 0.78
N LEU A 403 21.18 22.82 1.12
CA LEU A 403 21.36 21.90 2.24
C LEU A 403 21.26 22.66 3.57
N ALA A 404 21.89 23.83 3.68
CA ALA A 404 21.80 24.70 4.84
C ALA A 404 20.36 25.17 5.09
N LEU A 405 19.61 25.53 4.04
CA LEU A 405 18.21 25.93 4.14
C LEU A 405 17.34 24.80 4.72
N ARG A 406 17.57 23.55 4.30
CA ARG A 406 16.89 22.38 4.88
C ARG A 406 17.23 22.20 6.35
N LEU A 407 18.53 22.22 6.71
CA LEU A 407 18.99 22.08 8.10
C LEU A 407 18.40 23.13 9.04
N GLN A 408 18.21 24.36 8.56
CA GLN A 408 17.58 25.44 9.30
C GLN A 408 16.10 25.15 9.60
N ASN A 409 15.38 24.53 8.66
CA ASN A 409 13.94 24.39 8.72
C ASN A 409 13.44 23.03 9.24
N LEU A 410 14.32 22.14 9.71
CA LEU A 410 13.91 20.83 10.25
C LEU A 410 13.08 20.96 11.54
N LEU A 411 12.10 20.07 11.69
CA LEU A 411 11.40 19.81 12.94
C LEU A 411 12.34 19.20 13.98
N SER A 412 12.17 19.57 15.25
CA SER A 412 12.83 18.88 16.38
C SER A 412 12.14 17.56 16.71
N ALA A 413 12.81 16.67 17.46
CA ALA A 413 12.14 15.52 18.08
C ALA A 413 11.11 15.99 19.13
N ASN A 414 10.13 15.13 19.43
CA ASN A 414 9.03 15.40 20.37
C ASN A 414 8.25 16.70 20.06
N THR A 415 8.06 16.98 18.78
CA THR A 415 7.26 18.12 18.32
C THR A 415 5.97 17.65 17.65
N GLN A 416 5.16 18.62 17.25
CA GLN A 416 3.94 18.38 16.51
C GLN A 416 3.92 19.33 15.30
N THR A 417 3.55 18.80 14.16
CA THR A 417 3.30 19.60 12.95
C THR A 417 1.97 20.36 13.10
N VAL A 418 1.75 21.38 12.27
CA VAL A 418 0.52 22.19 12.31
C VAL A 418 -0.75 21.39 12.00
N ASN A 419 -0.63 20.28 11.24
CA ASN A 419 -1.73 19.33 11.00
C ASN A 419 -1.76 18.18 12.02
N GLU A 420 -1.21 18.42 13.21
CA GLU A 420 -1.26 17.55 14.38
C GLU A 420 -0.46 16.23 14.31
N PHE A 421 0.38 16.04 13.28
CA PHE A 421 1.26 14.88 13.23
C PHE A 421 2.33 14.96 14.33
N ARG A 422 2.28 14.03 15.29
CA ARG A 422 3.25 13.95 16.41
C ARG A 422 4.54 13.29 15.93
N ILE A 423 5.65 14.02 16.06
CA ILE A 423 6.99 13.56 15.73
C ILE A 423 7.69 13.18 17.03
N THR A 424 7.86 11.88 17.27
CA THR A 424 8.55 11.38 18.48
C THR A 424 10.07 11.43 18.34
N SER A 425 10.59 11.21 17.13
CA SER A 425 12.02 11.31 16.81
C SER A 425 12.21 11.90 15.41
N ASN A 426 13.33 12.61 15.21
CA ASN A 426 13.72 13.12 13.90
C ASN A 426 15.24 13.07 13.71
N GLY A 427 15.71 12.09 12.93
CA GLY A 427 17.12 11.93 12.58
C GLY A 427 17.57 12.73 11.35
N ALA A 428 16.71 13.56 10.75
CA ALA A 428 17.02 14.25 9.49
C ALA A 428 18.26 15.15 9.58
N ARG A 429 18.51 15.77 10.74
CA ARG A 429 19.70 16.61 10.97
C ARG A 429 20.98 15.80 10.87
N ASP A 430 21.03 14.64 11.52
CA ASP A 430 22.19 13.75 11.52
C ASP A 430 22.40 13.18 10.11
N CYS A 431 21.32 12.79 9.43
CA CYS A 431 21.37 12.34 8.04
C CYS A 431 21.93 13.41 7.10
N LEU A 432 21.40 14.64 7.14
CA LEU A 432 21.87 15.73 6.28
C LEU A 432 23.32 16.12 6.59
N THR A 433 23.72 16.11 7.86
CA THR A 433 25.11 16.39 8.28
C THR A 433 26.05 15.33 7.72
N ALA A 434 25.71 14.04 7.88
CA ALA A 434 26.49 12.94 7.34
C ALA A 434 26.55 12.96 5.81
N VAL A 435 25.44 13.27 5.13
CA VAL A 435 25.39 13.40 3.66
C VAL A 435 26.26 14.56 3.20
N ARG A 436 26.18 15.73 3.85
CA ARG A 436 27.01 16.90 3.54
C ARG A 436 28.50 16.56 3.57
N GLU A 437 28.95 15.87 4.61
CA GLU A 437 30.34 15.48 4.81
C GLU A 437 30.79 14.41 3.82
N ARG A 438 30.05 13.30 3.74
CA ARG A 438 30.43 12.15 2.91
C ARG A 438 30.34 12.41 1.41
N SER A 439 29.42 13.29 1.00
CA SER A 439 29.32 13.70 -0.40
C SER A 439 30.36 14.75 -0.81
N ARG A 440 31.09 15.33 0.15
CA ARG A 440 31.96 16.51 -0.05
C ARG A 440 31.18 17.67 -0.67
N TRP A 441 30.04 17.98 -0.05
CA TRP A 441 29.07 18.93 -0.60
C TRP A 441 29.69 20.30 -0.85
N LYS A 442 30.47 20.82 0.09
CA LYS A 442 31.08 22.16 -0.01
C LYS A 442 32.08 22.27 -1.15
N GLU A 443 32.79 21.19 -1.44
CA GLU A 443 33.81 21.15 -2.50
C GLU A 443 33.21 20.85 -3.88
N ARG A 444 31.98 20.35 -3.95
CA ARG A 444 31.37 19.85 -5.20
C ARG A 444 30.16 20.64 -5.65
N PHE A 445 29.35 21.15 -4.73
CA PHE A 445 28.14 21.89 -5.10
C PHE A 445 28.54 23.14 -5.91
N ARG A 446 28.00 23.24 -7.13
CA ARG A 446 28.33 24.26 -8.15
C ARG A 446 29.80 24.34 -8.58
N GLN A 447 30.59 23.30 -8.30
CA GLN A 447 32.02 23.24 -8.62
C GLN A 447 32.37 22.03 -9.52
N LEU A 448 31.35 21.28 -9.96
CA LEU A 448 31.53 20.14 -10.85
C LEU A 448 31.67 20.56 -12.32
N PRO A 449 32.28 19.70 -13.17
CA PRO A 449 32.39 19.94 -14.60
C PRO A 449 31.02 20.14 -15.28
N PHE A 450 31.04 20.76 -16.45
CA PHE A 450 29.84 20.91 -17.27
C PHE A 450 29.18 19.55 -17.54
N GLY A 451 27.87 19.47 -17.31
CA GLY A 451 27.08 18.24 -17.46
C GLY A 451 26.95 17.40 -16.19
N GLU A 452 27.66 17.75 -15.11
CA GLU A 452 27.57 17.08 -13.82
C GLU A 452 26.93 17.96 -12.75
N GLY A 453 26.21 17.33 -11.81
CA GLY A 453 25.56 18.03 -10.71
C GLY A 453 25.36 17.13 -9.51
N ILE A 454 25.20 17.76 -8.34
CA ILE A 454 24.75 17.10 -7.11
C ILE A 454 23.54 17.84 -6.55
N GLY A 455 22.57 17.08 -6.08
CA GLY A 455 21.35 17.57 -5.43
C GLY A 455 21.13 16.87 -4.11
N VAL A 456 20.29 17.46 -3.26
CA VAL A 456 19.93 16.92 -1.96
C VAL A 456 18.42 17.04 -1.76
N ALA A 457 17.82 16.04 -1.15
CA ALA A 457 16.41 16.03 -0.80
C ALA A 457 16.21 15.32 0.54
N CYS A 458 15.13 15.67 1.25
CA CYS A 458 14.72 14.96 2.45
C CYS A 458 13.50 14.07 2.18
N GLY A 459 13.44 12.93 2.85
CA GLY A 459 12.27 12.06 2.87
C GLY A 459 11.57 12.12 4.21
N PHE A 460 10.24 11.99 4.20
CA PHE A 460 9.42 11.79 5.38
C PHE A 460 8.29 10.82 5.03
N TYR A 461 8.07 9.84 5.90
CA TYR A 461 6.99 8.87 5.73
C TYR A 461 6.64 8.22 7.08
N ILE A 462 5.45 7.64 7.15
CA ILE A 462 4.95 6.98 8.36
C ILE A 462 5.52 5.57 8.54
N SER A 463 5.56 5.10 9.79
CA SER A 463 5.87 3.72 10.15
C SER A 463 4.59 2.99 10.55
N GLY A 464 3.73 2.72 9.57
CA GLY A 464 2.38 2.20 9.79
C GLY A 464 1.34 3.29 10.03
N SER A 465 0.14 3.10 9.49
CA SER A 465 -1.00 3.94 9.86
C SER A 465 -1.48 3.56 11.26
N ASN A 466 -1.66 4.56 12.12
CA ASN A 466 -2.10 4.36 13.52
C ASN A 466 -3.52 3.77 13.61
N SER A 467 -4.37 3.98 12.60
CA SER A 467 -5.73 3.43 12.59
C SER A 467 -5.79 2.17 11.71
N PRO A 468 -6.34 1.05 12.21
CA PRO A 468 -6.65 -0.10 11.37
C PRO A 468 -7.79 0.23 10.40
N ILE A 469 -7.76 -0.38 9.21
CA ILE A 469 -8.82 -0.20 8.20
C ILE A 469 -10.17 -0.72 8.73
N HIS A 470 -10.17 -1.92 9.32
CA HIS A 470 -11.33 -2.47 10.02
C HIS A 470 -11.21 -2.12 11.50
N PHE A 471 -11.96 -1.10 11.93
CA PHE A 471 -11.95 -0.68 13.32
C PHE A 471 -12.73 -1.67 14.19
N THR A 472 -11.99 -2.56 14.87
CA THR A 472 -12.55 -3.46 15.88
C THR A 472 -11.94 -3.11 17.23
N PRO A 473 -12.62 -2.34 18.09
CA PRO A 473 -12.03 -1.74 19.29
C PRO A 473 -11.53 -2.77 20.33
N ARG A 474 -11.87 -4.06 20.16
CA ARG A 474 -11.48 -5.15 21.04
C ARG A 474 -10.15 -5.80 20.66
N PHE A 475 -9.65 -5.60 19.43
CA PHE A 475 -8.41 -6.26 18.99
C PHE A 475 -7.20 -5.33 19.08
N PRO A 476 -6.05 -5.84 19.56
CA PRO A 476 -4.80 -5.10 19.45
C PRO A 476 -4.40 -4.93 17.98
N GLN A 477 -3.54 -3.96 17.69
CA GLN A 477 -3.07 -3.69 16.32
C GLN A 477 -2.14 -4.80 15.78
N CYS A 478 -1.56 -5.62 16.67
CA CYS A 478 -0.72 -6.77 16.34
C CYS A 478 -0.76 -7.77 17.50
N THR A 479 -0.81 -9.06 17.18
CA THR A 479 -0.71 -10.16 18.15
C THR A 479 0.37 -11.15 17.70
N VAL A 480 1.17 -11.67 18.63
CA VAL A 480 2.19 -12.69 18.37
C VAL A 480 1.97 -13.87 19.33
N HIS A 481 1.88 -15.08 18.77
CA HIS A 481 1.82 -16.32 19.54
C HIS A 481 3.15 -17.05 19.46
N LEU A 482 3.69 -17.43 20.62
CA LEU A 482 4.88 -18.26 20.74
C LEU A 482 4.50 -19.55 21.45
N LYS A 483 4.78 -20.70 20.82
CA LYS A 483 4.65 -22.01 21.45
C LYS A 483 6.04 -22.55 21.75
N VAL A 484 6.31 -22.81 23.02
CA VAL A 484 7.50 -23.50 23.52
C VAL A 484 7.03 -24.79 24.16
N ASP A 485 7.64 -25.91 23.76
CA ASP A 485 7.34 -27.23 24.33
C ASP A 485 8.57 -27.74 25.09
N MET A 486 8.35 -28.63 26.06
CA MET A 486 9.38 -29.12 26.99
C MET A 486 10.22 -30.25 26.40
N ASP A 487 10.20 -30.42 25.08
CA ASP A 487 10.99 -31.37 24.31
C ASP A 487 12.48 -31.17 24.65
N GLY A 488 12.98 -31.90 25.65
CA GLY A 488 14.33 -31.79 26.22
C GLY A 488 15.44 -32.26 25.28
N GLY A 489 15.49 -31.73 24.06
CA GLY A 489 16.48 -32.04 23.03
C GLY A 489 17.02 -30.77 22.39
N GLY A 490 18.07 -30.20 22.99
CA GLY A 490 19.04 -29.31 22.34
C GLY A 490 18.54 -27.93 21.91
N ASP A 491 19.15 -26.89 22.49
CA ASP A 491 19.08 -25.49 22.05
C ASP A 491 19.27 -25.35 20.53
N HIS A 492 18.17 -25.32 19.79
CA HIS A 492 18.14 -24.79 18.43
C HIS A 492 17.58 -23.36 18.53
N PRO A 493 18.33 -22.31 18.10
CA PRO A 493 17.84 -20.95 18.18
C PRO A 493 16.54 -20.82 17.39
N LEU A 494 15.47 -20.49 18.13
CA LEU A 494 14.11 -20.10 17.72
C LEU A 494 13.90 -20.04 16.19
N ARG A 495 13.72 -21.21 15.57
CA ARG A 495 13.14 -21.30 14.23
C ARG A 495 11.63 -21.34 14.40
N GLY A 496 10.95 -20.25 14.07
CA GLY A 496 9.49 -20.23 13.98
C GLY A 496 9.00 -21.30 13.01
N ARG A 497 8.58 -22.45 13.52
CA ARG A 497 7.96 -23.50 12.72
C ARG A 497 6.57 -23.00 12.31
N ARG A 498 6.38 -22.68 11.03
CA ARG A 498 5.04 -22.66 10.43
C ARG A 498 4.47 -24.08 10.54
N HIS A 499 3.26 -24.21 11.07
CA HIS A 499 2.51 -25.46 11.06
C HIS A 499 2.31 -25.92 9.61
N ARG A 500 3.08 -26.92 9.16
CA ARG A 500 2.78 -27.70 7.95
C ARG A 500 1.83 -28.85 8.34
N PRO A 501 0.67 -29.02 7.68
CA PRO A 501 -0.09 -30.26 7.79
C PRO A 501 0.58 -31.32 6.90
N GLY A 502 0.96 -32.45 7.50
CA GLY A 502 1.02 -33.77 6.86
C GLY A 502 2.11 -34.02 5.81
N LEU A 503 3.31 -34.41 6.25
CA LEU A 503 4.05 -35.50 5.62
C LEU A 503 4.33 -36.52 6.73
N GLN A 504 3.74 -37.70 6.62
CA GLN A 504 4.04 -38.84 7.48
C GLN A 504 5.42 -39.37 7.10
N ASP A 505 6.34 -39.35 8.05
CA ASP A 505 7.58 -40.13 8.02
C ASP A 505 7.24 -41.55 8.55
N PRO A 506 7.48 -42.63 7.79
CA PRO A 506 7.07 -43.98 8.19
C PRO A 506 8.09 -44.59 9.16
N ALA A 507 8.17 -44.07 10.39
CA ALA A 507 8.91 -44.72 11.46
C ALA A 507 8.45 -44.25 12.85
N ARG A 508 7.33 -44.78 13.35
CA ARG A 508 7.09 -45.23 14.75
C ARG A 508 5.58 -45.39 15.05
N PRO A 509 5.18 -46.41 15.84
CA PRO A 509 3.78 -46.70 16.12
C PRO A 509 3.25 -45.94 17.35
N GLY A 510 1.96 -45.59 17.31
CA GLY A 510 1.06 -45.52 18.48
C GLY A 510 1.12 -44.28 19.37
N GLY A 511 0.05 -43.48 19.34
CA GLY A 511 -0.25 -42.46 20.35
C GLY A 511 -1.40 -41.55 19.93
N GLY A 512 -2.59 -41.74 20.52
CA GLY A 512 -3.84 -41.07 20.16
C GLY A 512 -3.81 -39.54 20.28
N ARG A 513 -4.54 -38.86 19.38
CA ARG A 513 -4.75 -37.41 19.39
C ARG A 513 -6.12 -37.07 19.97
N GLY A 514 -6.15 -36.18 20.96
CA GLY A 514 -7.32 -35.38 21.32
C GLY A 514 -7.49 -34.18 20.36
N PRO A 515 -8.69 -33.55 20.31
CA PRO A 515 -9.00 -32.50 19.33
C PRO A 515 -8.33 -31.17 19.70
N GLY A 516 -7.72 -30.51 18.72
CA GLY A 516 -7.09 -29.19 18.85
C GLY A 516 -8.01 -28.06 18.37
N ASP A 517 -8.04 -27.02 19.18
CA ASP A 517 -8.80 -25.76 19.12
C ASP A 517 -8.46 -24.88 17.87
N PRO A 518 -9.43 -24.22 17.21
CA PRO A 518 -9.21 -23.50 15.94
C PRO A 518 -8.88 -22.00 16.04
N ASP A 519 -8.68 -21.43 17.23
CA ASP A 519 -8.57 -19.97 17.39
C ASP A 519 -7.12 -19.44 17.46
N GLY A 520 -6.60 -18.97 16.32
CA GLY A 520 -5.38 -18.17 16.24
C GLY A 520 -5.68 -16.72 15.81
N PRO A 521 -5.27 -15.67 16.57
CA PRO A 521 -5.62 -14.28 16.28
C PRO A 521 -4.66 -13.52 15.33
N ASP A 522 -5.15 -12.34 14.95
CA ASP A 522 -4.92 -11.51 13.75
C ASP A 522 -3.74 -10.51 13.86
N PRO A 523 -2.70 -10.61 13.00
CA PRO A 523 -1.76 -9.52 12.73
C PRO A 523 -2.17 -8.75 11.47
N GLY A 524 -2.66 -7.51 11.61
CA GLY A 524 -3.10 -6.67 10.49
C GLY A 524 -2.08 -6.58 9.33
N GLY A 525 -2.58 -6.45 8.08
CA GLY A 525 -1.81 -6.60 6.84
C GLY A 525 -0.61 -5.66 6.63
N GLY A 526 0.33 -6.08 5.76
CA GLY A 526 1.65 -5.45 5.54
C GLY A 526 1.69 -4.14 4.75
N GLY A 527 0.62 -3.35 4.73
CA GLY A 527 0.57 -2.05 4.06
C GLY A 527 1.15 -0.91 4.91
N GLY A 528 1.90 0.01 4.28
CA GLY A 528 2.33 1.28 4.92
C GLY A 528 3.55 1.23 5.84
N LEU A 529 4.50 0.32 5.62
CA LEU A 529 5.71 0.12 6.47
C LEU A 529 5.40 -0.28 7.92
N ARG A 530 4.30 -1.02 8.16
CA ARG A 530 3.99 -1.60 9.48
C ARG A 530 5.00 -2.66 9.94
N HIS A 531 5.68 -3.28 8.99
CA HIS A 531 6.82 -4.16 9.21
C HIS A 531 8.06 -3.49 8.60
N GLY A 532 9.20 -3.56 9.28
CA GLY A 532 10.45 -2.93 8.82
C GLY A 532 10.81 -3.33 7.38
N PRO A 533 11.63 -2.52 6.67
CA PRO A 533 11.92 -2.76 5.27
C PRO A 533 12.86 -3.97 5.12
N GLY A 534 12.30 -5.17 4.98
CA GLY A 534 13.03 -6.38 4.61
C GLY A 534 12.39 -7.66 5.12
N GLY A 535 11.76 -8.43 4.22
CA GLY A 535 11.43 -9.84 4.46
C GLY A 535 10.22 -10.11 5.38
N PRO A 536 9.73 -11.36 5.41
CA PRO A 536 8.49 -11.71 6.10
C PRO A 536 8.70 -11.70 7.61
N GLY A 537 8.09 -10.74 8.30
CA GLY A 537 7.68 -10.89 9.70
C GLY A 537 8.77 -11.07 10.75
N GLU A 538 9.88 -10.33 10.69
CA GLU A 538 10.68 -10.08 11.90
C GLU A 538 10.21 -8.78 12.56
N LEU A 539 9.48 -8.92 13.66
CA LEU A 539 9.05 -7.81 14.50
C LEU A 539 10.22 -7.39 15.41
N LEU A 540 10.70 -6.16 15.25
CA LEU A 540 11.48 -5.50 16.30
C LEU A 540 10.53 -5.18 17.46
N LEU A 541 10.73 -5.85 18.60
CA LEU A 541 10.08 -5.48 19.86
C LEU A 541 10.52 -4.07 20.26
N PRO A 542 9.60 -3.13 20.54
CA PRO A 542 9.99 -1.85 21.14
C PRO A 542 10.41 -2.09 22.59
N GLY A 543 11.72 -2.05 22.83
CA GLY A 543 12.29 -1.91 24.16
C GLY A 543 12.02 -0.52 24.73
N HIS A 544 11.78 -0.48 26.04
CA HIS A 544 11.56 0.70 26.90
C HIS A 544 10.12 1.24 26.96
N LEU A 545 9.29 0.54 27.74
CA LEU A 545 8.30 1.20 28.61
C LEU A 545 9.06 2.09 29.59
N HIS A 546 8.89 3.41 29.48
CA HIS A 546 9.16 4.32 30.59
C HIS A 546 7.83 4.80 31.17
N ASP A 547 7.72 4.59 32.48
CA ASP A 547 6.67 5.05 33.37
C ASP A 547 6.31 6.52 33.12
N GLY A 548 5.03 6.78 32.89
CA GLY A 548 4.53 8.13 32.61
C GLY A 548 3.08 8.19 32.19
N GLN A 549 2.22 7.28 32.65
CA GLN A 549 0.77 7.48 32.59
C GLN A 549 0.22 7.61 34.01
N ARG A 550 0.20 8.85 34.51
CA ARG A 550 -0.80 9.26 35.48
C ARG A 550 -1.82 10.15 34.78
N GLY A 551 -3.01 9.58 34.62
CA GLY A 551 -4.31 10.26 34.64
C GLY A 551 -4.60 11.32 33.59
N GLN A 552 -5.37 10.95 32.56
CA GLN A 552 -6.42 11.84 32.07
C GLN A 552 -7.71 11.04 31.91
N THR A 553 -8.59 11.23 32.89
CA THR A 553 -9.97 10.81 32.91
C THR A 553 -10.76 11.50 31.81
N CYS A 554 -11.52 10.70 31.09
CA CYS A 554 -12.55 11.12 30.16
C CYS A 554 -13.62 11.93 30.91
N ARG A 555 -13.82 13.21 30.56
CA ARG A 555 -15.07 13.91 30.84
C ARG A 555 -15.74 14.25 29.51
N ARG A 556 -16.83 13.51 29.25
CA ARG A 556 -17.92 13.93 28.39
C ARG A 556 -18.57 15.18 29.00
N GLY A 557 -18.94 16.13 28.15
CA GLY A 557 -19.90 17.18 28.46
C GLY A 557 -20.77 17.35 27.24
N ALA A 558 -22.03 16.90 27.36
CA ALA A 558 -23.08 17.16 26.40
C ALA A 558 -23.65 18.56 26.65
N SER A 559 -23.77 19.34 25.57
CA SER A 559 -24.85 20.28 25.23
C SER A 559 -24.51 20.92 23.89
#